data_AF-A0A350XBU8-F1
#
_entry.id   AF-A0A350XBU8-F1
#
_cell.length_a   1.000
_cell.length_b   1.000
_cell.length_c   1.000
_cell.angle_alpha   90.00
_cell.angle_beta   90.00
_cell.angle_gamma   90.00
#
_symmetry.space_group_name_H-M   'P 1'
#
loop_
_entity.id
_entity.type
_entity.pdbx_description
1 polymer ?
#
loop_
_entity_poly.entity_id
_entity_poly.type
_entity_poly.pdbx_seq_one_letter_code
_entity_poly.pdbx_strand_id
1 'polypeptide(L)' 'SISNFDNQRLIFHASRQTLRKAEMARLIVHEWLEQHEAELEEWKAKTASELGISVRELERQLLAASEEQTRAKKKD' A
#
# COMPACT_ATOMS: atom_id res chain seq x y z
N SER A 1 -9.96 -3.66 10.37
CA SER A 1 -10.52 -3.86 9.02
C SER A 1 -10.75 -2.51 8.38
N ILE A 2 -10.04 -2.22 7.28
CA ILE A 2 -10.04 -0.99 6.46
C ILE A 2 -11.43 -0.60 5.92
N SER A 3 -12.44 -1.45 6.08
CA SER A 3 -13.63 -1.44 5.23
C SER A 3 -14.75 -0.47 5.63
N ASN A 4 -14.83 0.02 6.87
CA ASN A 4 -16.00 0.81 7.30
C ASN A 4 -15.73 2.31 7.47
N PHE A 5 -14.59 2.68 8.07
CA PHE A 5 -14.25 4.09 8.30
C PHE A 5 -13.88 4.81 6.99
N ASP A 6 -13.15 4.14 6.11
CA ASP A 6 -12.66 4.73 4.87
C ASP A 6 -13.77 4.94 3.82
N ASN A 7 -14.78 4.06 3.79
CA ASN A 7 -15.96 4.25 2.95
C ASN A 7 -16.79 5.45 3.39
N GLN A 8 -16.99 5.65 4.69
CA GLN A 8 -17.70 6.80 5.22
C GLN A 8 -16.96 8.11 4.91
N ARG A 9 -15.63 8.11 5.03
CA ARG A 9 -14.79 9.25 4.70
C ARG A 9 -14.84 9.58 3.20
N LEU A 10 -14.82 8.56 2.34
CA LEU A 10 -14.97 8.72 0.89
C LEU A 10 -16.33 9.32 0.52
N ILE A 11 -17.42 8.83 1.13
CA ILE A 11 -18.78 9.36 0.94
C ILE A 11 -18.87 10.81 1.43
N PHE A 12 -18.28 11.13 2.57
CA PHE A 12 -18.27 12.49 3.13
C PHE A 12 -17.54 13.49 2.22
N HIS A 13 -16.34 13.15 1.74
CA HIS A 13 -15.59 14.05 0.86
C HIS A 13 -16.21 14.16 -0.55
N ALA A 14 -16.75 13.07 -1.09
CA ALA A 14 -17.46 13.07 -2.37
C ALA A 14 -18.76 13.89 -2.33
N SER A 15 -19.56 13.77 -1.26
CA SER A 15 -20.78 14.56 -1.08
C SER A 15 -20.51 16.06 -0.94
N ARG A 16 -19.34 16.44 -0.43
CA ARG A 16 -18.92 17.84 -0.30
C ARG A 16 -18.08 18.38 -1.47
N GLN A 17 -17.79 17.55 -2.48
CA GLN A 17 -16.88 17.87 -3.61
C GLN A 17 -15.54 18.49 -3.19
N THR A 18 -15.03 18.12 -2.02
CA THR A 18 -13.84 18.78 -1.43
C THR A 18 -12.53 18.29 -2.03
N LEU A 19 -12.50 17.08 -2.59
CA LEU A 19 -11.31 16.44 -3.11
C LEU A 19 -11.64 15.56 -4.34
N ARG A 20 -10.67 15.42 -5.25
CA ARG A 20 -10.77 14.45 -6.35
C ARG A 20 -10.61 13.03 -5.82
N LYS A 21 -11.23 12.04 -6.49
CA LYS A 21 -11.17 10.62 -6.10
C LYS A 21 -9.75 10.08 -5.94
N ALA A 22 -8.82 10.48 -6.82
CA ALA A 22 -7.41 10.08 -6.72
C ALA A 22 -6.73 10.64 -5.46
N GLU A 23 -7.03 11.88 -5.09
CA GLU A 23 -6.53 12.54 -3.88
C GLU A 23 -7.06 11.82 -2.61
N MET A 24 -8.35 11.44 -2.62
CA MET A 24 -8.95 10.70 -1.52
C MET A 24 -8.35 9.30 -1.34
N ALA A 25 -8.15 8.57 -2.45
CA ALA A 25 -7.49 7.27 -2.40
C ALA A 25 -6.06 7.39 -1.86
N ARG A 26 -5.33 8.43 -2.27
CA ARG A 26 -3.98 8.72 -1.77
C ARG A 26 -3.97 8.99 -0.26
N LEU A 27 -4.91 9.78 0.28
CA LEU A 27 -4.99 10.06 1.72
C LEU A 27 -5.31 8.81 2.55
N ILE A 28 -6.27 7.99 2.10
CA ILE A 28 -6.64 6.75 2.79
C ILE A 28 -5.46 5.77 2.81
N VAL A 29 -4.81 5.59 1.66
CA VAL A 29 -3.64 4.70 1.54
C VAL A 29 -2.49 5.23 2.40
N HIS A 30 -2.26 6.55 2.43
CA HIS A 30 -1.20 7.15 3.23
C HIS A 30 -1.41 6.92 4.73
N GLU A 31 -2.61 7.20 5.24
CA GLU A 31 -2.94 7.06 6.67
C GLU A 31 -2.91 5.58 7.10
N TRP A 32 -3.35 4.67 6.21
CA TRP A 32 -3.20 3.24 6.44
C TRP A 32 -1.72 2.82 6.49
N LEU A 33 -0.91 3.31 5.55
CA LEU A 33 0.53 3.05 5.50
C LEU A 33 1.24 3.58 6.75
N GLU A 34 0.90 4.79 7.24
CA GLU A 34 1.46 5.34 8.49
C GLU A 34 1.09 4.47 9.70
N GLN A 35 -0.16 4.02 9.80
CA GLN A 35 -0.60 3.19 10.92
C GLN A 35 0.04 1.80 10.94
N HIS A 36 0.39 1.27 9.77
CA HIS A 36 0.94 -0.08 9.63
C HIS A 36 2.43 -0.06 9.24
N GLU A 37 3.09 1.10 9.29
CA GLU A 37 4.50 1.24 8.94
C GLU A 37 5.37 0.38 9.87
N ALA A 38 5.09 0.39 11.17
CA ALA A 38 5.80 -0.43 12.14
C ALA A 38 5.62 -1.93 11.89
N GLU A 39 4.40 -2.37 11.58
CA GLU A 39 4.11 -3.78 11.26
C GLU A 39 4.79 -4.19 9.94
N LEU A 40 4.83 -3.29 8.96
CA LEU A 40 5.48 -3.51 7.67
C LEU A 40 7.00 -3.63 7.83
N GLU A 41 7.63 -2.75 8.60
CA GLU A 41 9.07 -2.81 8.87
C GLU A 41 9.44 -4.06 9.69
N GLU A 42 8.62 -4.45 10.67
CA GLU A 42 8.80 -5.70 11.41
C GLU A 42 8.70 -6.92 10.49
N TRP A 43 7.69 -6.96 9.61
CA TRP A 43 7.54 -8.02 8.62
C TRP A 43 8.73 -8.09 7.67
N LYS A 44 9.17 -6.95 7.13
CA LYS A 44 10.35 -6.88 6.24
C LYS A 44 11.61 -7.40 6.93
N ALA A 45 11.86 -6.98 8.16
CA ALA A 45 13.03 -7.42 8.93
C ALA A 45 12.99 -8.93 9.20
N LYS A 46 11.83 -9.45 9.60
CA LYS A 46 11.62 -10.88 9.85
C LYS A 46 11.82 -11.71 8.57
N THR A 47 11.15 -11.34 7.49
CA THR A 47 11.23 -12.06 6.21
C THR A 47 12.62 -12.00 5.61
N ALA A 48 13.30 -10.84 5.68
CA ALA A 48 14.69 -10.73 5.24
C ALA A 48 15.61 -11.64 6.07
N SER A 49 15.41 -11.70 7.39
CA SER A 49 16.14 -12.59 8.29
C SER A 49 15.89 -14.07 7.99
N GLU A 50 14.63 -14.47 7.75
CA GLU A 50 14.26 -15.86 7.40
C GLU A 50 14.86 -16.30 6.08
N LEU A 51 14.95 -15.40 5.11
CA LEU A 51 15.55 -15.64 3.80
C LEU A 51 17.08 -15.50 3.80
N GLY A 52 17.69 -15.04 4.90
CA GLY A 52 19.12 -14.79 4.99
C GLY A 52 19.61 -13.66 4.08
N ILE A 53 18.74 -12.72 3.72
CA ILE A 53 19.05 -11.57 2.84
C ILE A 53 18.91 -10.25 3.59
N SER A 54 19.38 -9.17 2.98
CA SER A 54 19.14 -7.83 3.52
C SER A 54 17.71 -7.36 3.22
N VAL A 55 17.16 -6.47 4.05
CA VAL A 55 15.86 -5.83 3.80
C VAL A 55 15.84 -5.09 2.45
N ARG A 56 16.93 -4.41 2.09
CA ARG A 56 17.06 -3.76 0.77
C ARG A 56 16.92 -4.73 -0.40
N GLU A 57 17.45 -5.95 -0.24
CA GLU A 57 17.34 -6.99 -1.25
C GLU A 57 15.89 -7.47 -1.39
N LEU A 58 15.21 -7.66 -0.25
CA LEU A 58 13.79 -8.00 -0.22
C LEU A 58 12.93 -6.93 -0.91
N GLU A 59 13.16 -5.64 -0.62
CA GLU A 59 12.45 -4.53 -1.24
C GLU A 59 12.64 -4.50 -2.77
N ARG A 60 13.87 -4.74 -3.23
CA ARG A 60 14.18 -4.82 -4.66
C ARG A 60 13.41 -5.95 -5.35
N GLN A 61 13.34 -7.13 -4.73
CA GLN A 61 12.61 -8.28 -5.28
C GLN A 61 11.10 -8.02 -5.33
N LEU A 62 10.54 -7.43 -4.27
CA LEU A 62 9.12 -7.04 -4.22
C LEU A 62 8.78 -6.01 -5.32
N LEU A 63 9.66 -5.02 -5.52
CA LEU A 63 9.50 -4.03 -6.58
C LEU A 63 9.51 -4.69 -7.97
N ALA A 64 10.49 -5.56 -8.23
CA ALA A 64 10.59 -6.28 -9.50
C ALA A 64 9.34 -7.16 -9.75
N ALA A 65 8.86 -7.87 -8.74
CA ALA A 65 7.64 -8.68 -8.83
C ALA A 65 6.38 -7.83 -9.12
N SER A 66 6.27 -6.65 -8.50
CA SER A 66 5.19 -5.71 -8.76
C SER A 66 5.22 -5.16 -10.19
N GLU A 67 6.41 -4.84 -10.70
CA GLU A 67 6.60 -4.37 -12.08
C GLU A 67 6.25 -5.46 -13.10
N GLU A 68 6.66 -6.71 -12.84
CA GLU A 68 6.32 -7.88 -13.65
C GLU A 68 4.79 -8.08 -13.71
N GLN A 69 4.12 -8.03 -12.54
CA GLN A 69 2.67 -8.19 -12.46
C GLN A 69 1.91 -7.06 -13.18
N THR A 70 2.43 -5.83 -13.13
CA THR A 70 1.88 -4.68 -13.84
C THR A 70 2.06 -4.80 -15.35
N ARG A 71 3.19 -5.38 -15.80
CA ARG A 71 3.44 -5.67 -17.22
C ARG A 71 2.56 -6.81 -17.74
N ALA A 72 2.35 -7.86 -16.95
CA ALA A 72 1.46 -8.97 -17.28
C ALA A 72 0.01 -8.48 -17.49
N LYS A 73 -0.52 -7.65 -16.58
CA LYS A 73 -1.86 -7.06 -16.68
C LYS A 73 -2.08 -6.11 -17.86
N LYS A 74 -1.02 -5.65 -18.54
CA LYS A 74 -1.12 -4.79 -19.74
C LYS A 74 -1.11 -5.59 -21.04
N LYS A 75 -0.87 -6.91 -20.97
CA LYS A 75 -0.83 -7.83 -22.12
C LYS A 75 -2.12 -8.63 -22.29
N ASP A 76 -2.98 -8.67 -21.27
CA ASP A 76 -4.40 -9.02 -21.35
C ASP A 76 -5.23 -7.78 -21.73
#